data_AF-A0A949MGY0-F1
#
_entry.id   AF-A0A949MGY0-F1
#
_cell.length_a   1.000
_cell.length_b   1.000
_cell.length_c   1.000
_cell.angle_alpha   90.00
_cell.angle_beta   90.00
_cell.angle_gamma   90.00
#
_symmetry.space_group_name_H-M   'P 1'
#
loop_
_entity.id
_entity.type
_entity.pdbx_description
1 polymer ?
#
loop_
_entity_poly.entity_id
_entity_poly.type
_entity_poly.pdbx_seq_one_letter_code
_entity_poly.pdbx_strand_id
1 'polypeptide(L)'
;MTGDEAVGLNGRIAVFITNTVGTMWCAYVFAAIALVSLPEAIKGGVATLIAWVAQTFLQLVLLSVIMVGQKVAAAASDKQALQTYNDAEAILKMQAEVHQLIELNNNLTAEIHRMIFEKQPPALPG
;
A
#
# COMPACT_ATOMS: atom_id res chain seq x y z
N MET A 1 -2.30 15.25 32.35
CA MET A 1 -2.49 15.50 30.90
C MET A 1 -1.17 16.01 30.34
N THR A 2 -0.30 15.14 29.84
CA THR A 2 0.92 15.53 29.10
C THR A 2 1.41 14.28 28.36
N GLY A 3 1.04 14.13 27.09
CA GLY A 3 1.41 12.97 26.27
C GLY A 3 1.29 13.23 24.77
N ASP A 4 0.41 14.14 24.35
CA ASP A 4 0.19 14.41 22.92
C ASP A 4 1.20 15.37 22.26
N GLU A 5 1.82 16.29 23.01
CA GLU A 5 2.76 17.24 22.38
C GLU A 5 4.13 16.60 22.04
N ALA A 6 4.54 15.57 22.77
CA ALA A 6 5.74 14.80 22.45
C ALA A 6 5.53 13.87 21.24
N VAL A 7 4.30 13.42 20.99
CA VAL A 7 3.95 12.69 19.75
C VAL A 7 3.99 13.63 18.54
N GLY A 8 3.64 14.91 18.72
CA GLY A 8 3.70 15.93 17.68
C GLY A 8 5.11 16.24 17.17
N LEU A 9 6.05 16.60 18.06
CA LEU A 9 7.41 16.98 17.65
C LEU A 9 8.35 15.77 17.51
N ASN A 10 8.41 14.88 18.52
CA ASN A 10 9.29 13.71 18.43
C ASN A 10 8.79 12.71 17.39
N GLY A 11 7.48 12.57 17.21
CA GLY A 11 6.91 11.75 16.14
C GLY A 11 7.27 12.30 14.76
N ARG A 12 7.20 13.62 14.55
CA ARG A 12 7.64 14.25 13.29
C ARG A 12 9.13 14.05 13.02
N ILE A 13 9.97 14.16 14.04
CA ILE A 13 11.42 13.90 13.92
C ILE A 13 11.67 12.41 13.63
N ALA A 14 11.00 11.51 14.33
CA ALA A 14 11.13 10.06 14.11
C ALA A 14 10.71 9.66 12.69
N VAL A 15 9.58 10.18 12.20
CA VAL A 15 9.11 9.95 10.83
C VAL A 15 10.07 10.57 9.82
N PHE A 16 10.62 11.76 10.08
CA PHE A 16 11.60 12.39 9.20
C PHE A 16 12.88 11.54 9.09
N ILE A 17 13.46 11.14 10.23
CA ILE A 17 14.64 10.28 10.28
C ILE A 17 14.35 8.99 9.52
N THR A 18 13.25 8.30 9.84
CA THR A 18 12.87 7.01 9.23
C THR A 18 12.64 7.15 7.71
N ASN A 19 12.04 8.25 7.28
CA ASN A 19 11.86 8.51 5.85
C ASN A 19 13.17 8.76 5.14
N THR A 20 14.10 9.49 5.77
CA THR A 20 15.44 9.76 5.22
C THR A 20 16.31 8.50 5.20
N VAL A 21 16.38 7.73 6.30
CA VAL A 21 17.14 6.46 6.34
C VAL A 21 16.51 5.36 5.47
N GLY A 22 15.20 5.42 5.26
CA GLY A 22 14.47 4.54 4.33
C GLY A 22 14.58 4.92 2.86
N THR A 23 15.51 5.80 2.48
CA THR A 23 15.91 6.01 1.08
C THR A 23 17.30 5.41 0.84
N MET A 24 17.64 5.06 -0.41
CA MET A 24 18.95 4.49 -0.80
C MET A 24 20.17 5.30 -0.29
N TRP A 25 19.97 6.56 0.11
CA TRP A 25 20.95 7.44 0.76
C TRP A 25 21.68 6.82 1.95
N CYS A 26 20.98 6.03 2.77
CA CYS A 26 21.57 5.50 3.99
C CYS A 26 22.67 4.46 3.70
N ALA A 27 22.55 3.71 2.60
CA ALA A 27 23.60 2.81 2.12
C ALA A 27 24.86 3.59 1.72
N TYR A 28 24.71 4.74 1.05
CA TYR A 28 25.84 5.59 0.67
C TYR A 28 26.54 6.20 1.89
N VAL A 29 25.78 6.66 2.89
CA VAL A 29 26.33 7.23 4.13
C VAL A 29 27.09 6.17 4.93
N PHE A 30 26.52 4.97 5.10
CA PHE A 30 27.22 3.89 5.80
C PHE A 30 28.44 3.40 5.04
N ALA A 31 28.39 3.34 3.71
CA ALA A 31 29.57 3.04 2.89
C ALA A 31 30.68 4.09 3.08
N ALA A 32 30.32 5.37 3.16
CA ALA A 32 31.26 6.45 3.42
C ALA A 32 31.87 6.39 4.84
N ILE A 33 31.06 6.09 5.86
CA ILE A 33 31.54 5.90 7.24
C ILE A 33 32.47 4.69 7.31
N ALA A 34 32.12 3.60 6.64
CA ALA A 34 32.97 2.41 6.58
C ALA A 34 34.34 2.75 5.95
N LEU A 35 34.39 3.54 4.87
CA LEU A 35 35.65 3.99 4.26
C LEU A 35 36.59 4.72 5.24
N VAL A 36 36.07 5.39 6.28
CA VAL A 36 36.91 6.02 7.33
C VAL A 36 37.66 4.98 8.17
N SER A 37 37.10 3.78 8.36
CA SER A 37 37.72 2.68 9.11
C SER A 37 38.60 1.74 8.25
N LEU A 38 38.56 1.88 6.93
CA LEU A 38 39.41 1.18 5.97
C LEU A 38 40.93 1.28 6.27
N PRO A 39 41.50 2.45 6.64
CA PRO A 39 42.94 2.58 6.86
C PRO A 39 43.45 1.73 8.01
N GLU A 40 42.63 1.52 9.05
CA GLU A 40 42.96 0.67 10.18
C GLU A 40 42.90 -0.81 9.79
N ALA A 41 41.89 -1.20 9.01
CA ALA A 41 41.76 -2.57 8.50
C ALA A 41 42.92 -2.98 7.58
N ILE A 42 43.42 -2.06 6.75
CA ILE A 42 44.58 -2.28 5.87
C ILE A 42 45.85 -2.55 6.70
N LYS A 43 46.06 -1.80 7.79
CA LYS A 43 47.21 -2.00 8.70
C LYS A 43 47.16 -3.37 9.39
N GLY A 44 45.97 -3.93 9.59
CA GLY A 44 45.74 -5.25 10.18
C GLY A 44 45.98 -6.44 9.24
N GLY A 45 46.36 -6.22 7.97
CA GLY A 45 46.63 -7.26 6.98
C GLY A 45 45.38 -7.81 6.25
N VAL A 46 45.61 -8.73 5.29
CA VAL A 46 44.57 -9.21 4.36
C VAL A 46 43.39 -9.88 5.07
N ALA A 47 43.66 -10.70 6.09
CA ALA A 47 42.60 -11.38 6.84
C ALA A 47 41.68 -10.39 7.58
N THR A 48 42.26 -9.39 8.23
CA THR A 48 41.52 -8.31 8.93
C THR A 48 40.68 -7.49 7.95
N LEU A 49 41.22 -7.20 6.76
CA LEU A 49 40.49 -6.48 5.72
C LEU A 49 39.28 -7.26 5.22
N ILE A 50 39.44 -8.56 4.94
CA ILE A 50 38.32 -9.42 4.52
C ILE A 50 37.26 -9.49 5.61
N ALA A 51 37.66 -9.70 6.87
CA ALA A 51 36.74 -9.72 8.00
C ALA A 51 36.00 -8.38 8.17
N TRP A 52 36.71 -7.26 8.03
CA TRP A 52 36.13 -5.92 8.09
C TRP A 52 35.09 -5.68 6.99
N VAL A 53 35.38 -6.09 5.74
CA VAL A 53 34.41 -6.00 4.62
C VAL A 53 33.19 -6.88 4.90
N ALA A 54 33.39 -8.14 5.27
CA ALA A 54 32.31 -9.10 5.52
C ALA A 54 31.42 -8.71 6.71
N GLN A 55 32.01 -8.14 7.75
CA GLN A 55 31.32 -7.90 9.01
C GLN A 55 30.90 -6.45 9.21
N THR A 56 31.75 -5.47 8.97
CA THR A 56 31.42 -4.05 9.28
C THR A 56 30.74 -3.38 8.11
N PHE A 57 31.31 -3.53 6.91
CA PHE A 57 30.76 -2.91 5.70
C PHE A 57 29.46 -3.59 5.26
N LEU A 58 29.49 -4.90 4.99
CA LEU A 58 28.32 -5.64 4.51
C LEU A 58 27.16 -5.61 5.50
N GLN A 59 27.41 -5.68 6.81
CA GLN A 59 26.35 -5.64 7.83
C GLN A 59 25.63 -4.29 7.88
N LEU A 60 26.36 -3.17 7.90
CA LEU A 60 25.75 -1.84 7.94
C LEU A 60 24.93 -1.57 6.67
N VAL A 61 25.45 -2.00 5.52
CA VAL A 61 24.73 -1.91 4.24
C VAL A 61 23.50 -2.82 4.23
N LEU A 62 23.61 -4.07 4.70
CA LEU A 62 22.48 -5.01 4.78
C LEU A 62 21.35 -4.45 5.64
N LEU A 63 21.64 -3.95 6.85
CA LEU A 63 20.62 -3.36 7.72
C LEU A 63 19.92 -2.17 7.05
N SER A 64 20.68 -1.31 6.36
CA SER A 64 20.12 -0.17 5.63
C SER A 64 19.25 -0.59 4.45
N VAL A 65 19.70 -1.54 3.62
CA VAL A 65 18.95 -2.03 2.46
C VAL A 65 17.66 -2.74 2.89
N ILE A 66 17.70 -3.53 3.97
CA ILE A 66 16.50 -4.18 4.52
C ILE A 66 15.46 -3.14 4.95
N MET A 67 15.87 -2.08 5.66
CA MET A 67 14.98 -1.02 6.11
C MET A 67 14.32 -0.28 4.93
N VAL A 68 15.09 0.03 3.89
CA VAL A 68 14.57 0.64 2.65
C VAL A 68 13.60 -0.31 1.95
N GLY A 69 13.94 -1.59 1.83
CA GLY A 69 13.11 -2.61 1.19
C GLY A 69 11.76 -2.78 1.90
N GLN A 70 11.76 -2.82 3.23
CA GLN A 70 10.55 -2.89 4.05
C GLN A 70 9.67 -1.65 3.86
N LYS A 71 10.26 -0.45 3.82
CA LYS A 71 9.52 0.80 3.57
C LYS A 71 8.88 0.83 2.17
N VAL A 72 9.61 0.40 1.14
CA VAL A 72 9.09 0.36 -0.25
C VAL A 72 7.96 -0.66 -0.37
N ALA A 73 8.09 -1.85 0.23
CA ALA A 73 7.04 -2.85 0.25
C ALA A 73 5.79 -2.36 1.00
N ALA A 74 5.95 -1.69 2.14
CA ALA A 74 4.85 -1.08 2.88
C ALA A 74 4.11 -0.02 2.05
N ALA A 75 4.85 0.89 1.39
CA ALA A 75 4.23 1.91 0.54
C ALA A 75 3.50 1.31 -0.68
N ALA A 76 4.02 0.23 -1.26
CA ALA A 76 3.35 -0.49 -2.34
C ALA A 76 2.07 -1.19 -1.85
N SER A 77 2.11 -1.78 -0.64
CA SER A 77 0.94 -2.37 0.04
C SER A 77 -0.13 -1.31 0.32
N ASP A 78 0.25 -0.14 0.84
CA ASP A 78 -0.68 0.96 1.11
C ASP A 78 -1.35 1.46 -0.17
N LYS A 79 -0.59 1.55 -1.27
CA LYS A 79 -1.14 1.89 -2.58
C LYS A 79 -2.15 0.85 -3.06
N GLN A 80 -1.84 -0.45 -2.91
CA GLN A 80 -2.77 -1.51 -3.27
C GLN A 80 -4.02 -1.49 -2.39
N ALA A 81 -3.89 -1.22 -1.09
CA ALA A 81 -5.03 -1.09 -0.18
C ALA A 81 -5.97 0.04 -0.62
N LEU A 82 -5.42 1.19 -1.02
CA LEU A 82 -6.18 2.32 -1.59
C LEU A 82 -6.90 1.95 -2.89
N GLN A 83 -6.23 1.23 -3.79
CA GLN A 83 -6.85 0.77 -5.04
C GLN A 83 -8.00 -0.19 -4.76
N THR A 84 -7.79 -1.19 -3.90
CA THR A 84 -8.84 -2.13 -3.48
C THR A 84 -10.03 -1.43 -2.85
N TYR A 85 -9.80 -0.38 -2.05
CA TYR A 85 -10.87 0.43 -1.46
C TYR A 85 -11.72 1.12 -2.54
N ASN A 86 -11.07 1.75 -3.53
CA ASN A 86 -11.78 2.41 -4.63
C ASN A 86 -12.54 1.42 -5.52
N ASP A 87 -11.94 0.26 -5.79
CA ASP A 87 -12.59 -0.80 -6.56
C ASP A 87 -13.83 -1.34 -5.83
N ALA A 88 -13.75 -1.52 -4.51
CA ALA A 88 -14.89 -1.93 -3.69
C ALA A 88 -16.03 -0.90 -3.74
N GLU A 89 -15.72 0.40 -3.68
CA GLU A 89 -16.72 1.46 -3.81
C GLU A 89 -17.38 1.46 -5.19
N ALA A 90 -16.61 1.26 -6.26
CA ALA A 90 -17.14 1.15 -7.62
C ALA A 90 -18.08 -0.06 -7.77
N ILE A 91 -17.71 -1.21 -7.20
CA ILE A 91 -18.56 -2.41 -7.19
C ILE A 91 -19.88 -2.15 -6.48
N LEU A 92 -19.86 -1.47 -5.33
CA LEU A 92 -21.09 -1.13 -4.60
C LEU A 92 -22.03 -0.23 -5.41
N LYS A 93 -21.49 0.78 -6.10
CA LYS A 93 -22.29 1.64 -6.99
C LYS A 93 -22.90 0.85 -8.15
N MET A 94 -22.11 -0.01 -8.79
CA MET A 94 -22.61 -0.88 -9.86
C MET A 94 -23.68 -1.84 -9.36
N GLN A 95 -23.54 -2.41 -8.15
CA GLN A 95 -24.58 -3.25 -7.56
C GLN A 95 -25.88 -2.49 -7.34
N ALA A 96 -25.82 -1.25 -6.84
CA ALA A 96 -27.00 -0.42 -6.67
C ALA A 96 -27.69 -0.11 -8.02
N GLU A 97 -26.91 0.22 -9.05
CA GLU A 97 -27.43 0.49 -10.40
C GLU A 97 -28.10 -0.75 -11.02
N VAL A 98 -27.46 -1.92 -10.90
CA VAL A 98 -28.04 -3.20 -11.35
C VAL A 98 -29.35 -3.50 -10.61
N HIS A 99 -29.41 -3.23 -9.30
CA HIS A 99 -30.64 -3.42 -8.52
C HIS A 99 -31.78 -2.53 -9.03
N GLN A 100 -31.50 -1.24 -9.30
CA GLN A 100 -32.47 -0.31 -9.88
C GLN A 100 -32.94 -0.76 -11.27
N LEU A 101 -32.03 -1.25 -12.11
CA LEU A 101 -32.37 -1.77 -13.43
C LEU A 101 -33.31 -2.98 -13.34
N ILE A 102 -33.11 -3.87 -12.36
CA ILE A 102 -33.98 -5.03 -12.12
C ILE A 102 -35.38 -4.57 -11.68
N GLU A 103 -35.47 -3.62 -10.75
CA GLU A 103 -36.76 -3.06 -10.31
C GLU A 103 -37.51 -2.40 -11.47
N LEU A 104 -36.82 -1.62 -12.30
CA LEU A 104 -37.41 -0.98 -13.47
C LEU A 104 -37.94 -2.00 -14.47
N ASN A 105 -37.15 -3.04 -14.79
CA ASN A 105 -37.59 -4.12 -15.67
C ASN A 105 -38.81 -4.86 -15.12
N ASN A 106 -38.84 -5.13 -13.81
CA ASN A 106 -39.98 -5.78 -13.17
C ASN A 106 -41.25 -4.91 -13.27
N ASN A 107 -41.13 -3.61 -13.01
CA ASN A 107 -42.25 -2.67 -13.10
C ASN A 107 -42.79 -2.56 -14.54
N LEU A 108 -41.89 -2.42 -15.53
CA LEU A 108 -42.28 -2.38 -16.93
C LEU A 108 -42.97 -3.68 -17.37
N THR A 109 -42.47 -4.83 -16.91
CA THR A 109 -43.08 -6.15 -17.20
C THR A 109 -44.49 -6.24 -16.61
N ALA A 110 -44.69 -5.76 -15.38
CA ALA A 110 -46.01 -5.73 -14.75
C ALA A 110 -47.00 -4.82 -15.50
N GLU A 111 -46.52 -3.66 -15.98
CA GLU A 111 -47.32 -2.72 -16.77
C GLU A 111 -47.74 -3.32 -18.12
N ILE A 112 -46.81 -3.95 -18.84
CA ILE A 112 -47.10 -4.68 -20.09
C ILE A 112 -48.15 -5.77 -19.84
N HIS A 113 -48.02 -6.53 -18.76
CA HIS A 113 -48.97 -7.58 -18.41
C HIS A 113 -50.37 -7.00 -18.19
N ARG A 114 -50.47 -5.87 -17.49
CA ARG A 114 -51.74 -5.15 -17.29
C ARG A 114 -52.37 -4.71 -18.62
N MET A 115 -51.61 -4.08 -19.50
CA MET A 115 -52.10 -3.59 -20.79
C MET A 115 -52.57 -4.73 -21.72
N ILE A 116 -51.91 -5.90 -21.65
CA ILE A 116 -52.35 -7.10 -22.40
C ILE A 116 -53.72 -7.57 -21.90
N PHE A 117 -53.93 -7.64 -20.58
CA PHE A 117 -55.21 -8.07 -19.99
C PHE A 117 -56.34 -7.08 -20.26
N GLU A 118 -56.07 -5.77 -20.24
CA GLU A 118 -57.08 -4.74 -20.50
C GLU A 118 -57.53 -4.73 -21.97
N LYS A 119 -56.65 -5.13 -22.89
CA LYS A 119 -56.95 -5.20 -24.33
C LYS A 119 -57.51 -6.56 -24.77
N GLN A 120 -57.61 -7.53 -23.85
CA GLN A 120 -58.13 -8.86 -24.15
C GLN A 120 -59.67 -8.85 -24.09
N PRO A 121 -60.40 -9.01 -25.22
CA PRO A 121 -61.85 -9.11 -25.21
C PRO A 121 -62.28 -10.35 -24.40
N PRO A 122 -63.47 -10.32 -23.76
CA PRO A 122 -63.94 -11.44 -22.95
C PRO A 122 -63.93 -12.72 -23.79
N ALA A 123 -63.29 -13.76 -23.28
CA ALA A 123 -63.36 -15.09 -23.88
C ALA A 123 -64.83 -15.49 -23.93
N LEU A 124 -65.37 -15.63 -25.15
CA LEU A 124 -66.71 -16.14 -25.39
C LEU A 124 -66.81 -17.53 -24.74
N PRO A 125 -67.75 -17.75 -23.80
CA PRO A 125 -68.01 -19.08 -23.29
C PRO A 125 -68.56 -19.94 -24.44
N GLY A 126 -67.83 -20.99 -24.78
CA GLY A 126 -68.29 -22.08 -25.63
C GLY A 126 -68.98 -23.16 -24.81
#